data_AF-A0A352RTX2-F1
#
_entry.id   AF-A0A352RTX2-F1
#
_cell.length_a   1.000
_cell.length_b   1.000
_cell.length_c   1.000
_cell.angle_alpha   90.00
_cell.angle_beta   90.00
_cell.angle_gamma   90.00
#
_symmetry.space_group_name_H-M   'P 1'
#
loop_
_entity.id
_entity.type
_entity.pdbx_description
1 polymer ?
#
loop_
_entity_poly.entity_id
_entity_poly.type
_entity_poly.pdbx_seq_one_letter_code
_entity_poly.pdbx_strand_id
1 'polypeptide(L)' 'ISPELADAVRETRARGGRVIAVGTTSLRALESAAAEDGTLEAGSGDTDIFITPGYAFRIVDALITNFHLPKSTLLM' A
#
# COMPACT_ATOMS: atom_id res chain seq x y z
N ILE A 1 -6.54 -8.73 -1.66
CA ILE A 1 -6.54 -7.96 -2.92
C ILE A 1 -7.39 -8.69 -3.95
N SER A 2 -8.44 -8.07 -4.48
CA SER A 2 -9.26 -8.70 -5.53
C SER A 2 -8.61 -8.54 -6.91
N PRO A 3 -8.93 -9.40 -7.90
CA PRO A 3 -8.45 -9.25 -9.28
C PRO A 3 -8.78 -7.87 -9.87
N GLU A 4 -9.99 -7.37 -9.62
CA GLU A 4 -10.45 -6.08 -10.14
C GLU A 4 -9.64 -4.91 -9.57
N LEU A 5 -9.27 -4.98 -8.29
CA LEU A 5 -8.42 -3.98 -7.65
C LEU A 5 -6.99 -4.02 -8.22
N ALA A 6 -6.43 -5.21 -8.43
CA ALA A 6 -5.09 -5.37 -9.02
C ALA A 6 -5.03 -4.77 -10.43
N ASP A 7 -6.06 -5.04 -11.24
CA ASP A 7 -6.18 -4.47 -12.59
C ASP A 7 -6.36 -2.95 -12.56
N ALA A 8 -7.23 -2.43 -11.69
CA ALA A 8 -7.44 -0.99 -11.55
C ALA A 8 -6.16 -0.25 -11.14
N VAL A 9 -5.35 -0.83 -10.25
CA VAL A 9 -4.04 -0.29 -9.85
C VAL A 9 -3.08 -0.30 -11.03
N ARG A 10 -2.98 -1.42 -11.75
CA ARG A 10 -2.11 -1.56 -12.94
C ARG A 10 -2.42 -0.51 -13.99
N GLU A 11 -3.70 -0.37 -14.34
CA GLU A 11 -4.15 0.63 -15.31
C GLU A 11 -3.89 2.06 -14.85
N THR A 12 -4.11 2.35 -13.56
CA THR A 12 -3.87 3.68 -13.01
C THR A 12 -2.41 4.06 -13.13
N ARG A 13 -1.48 3.15 -12.80
CA ARG A 13 -0.03 3.39 -12.94
C ARG A 13 0.39 3.47 -14.40
N ALA A 14 -0.16 2.63 -15.29
CA ALA A 14 0.13 2.68 -16.73
C ALA A 14 -0.25 4.03 -17.36
N ARG A 15 -1.27 4.71 -16.83
CA ARG A 15 -1.68 6.07 -17.24
C ARG A 15 -0.86 7.19 -16.56
N GLY A 16 0.14 6.87 -15.74
CA GLY A 16 0.87 7.84 -14.92
C GLY A 16 0.05 8.45 -13.78
N GLY A 17 -1.06 7.79 -13.40
CA GLY A 17 -1.89 8.17 -12.27
C GLY A 17 -1.28 7.77 -10.93
N ARG A 18 -1.90 8.25 -9.85
CA ARG A 18 -1.46 7.99 -8.47
C ARG A 18 -2.39 7.00 -7.76
N VAL A 19 -1.81 6.10 -6.98
CA VAL A 19 -2.52 5.21 -6.06
C VAL A 19 -2.48 5.81 -4.66
N ILE A 20 -3.65 6.18 -4.15
CA ILE A 20 -3.77 6.82 -2.84
C ILE A 20 -4.42 5.83 -1.88
N ALA A 21 -3.67 5.42 -0.86
CA ALA A 21 -4.22 4.57 0.19
C ALA A 21 -5.05 5.41 1.17
N VAL A 22 -6.24 4.91 1.49
CA VAL A 22 -7.08 5.48 2.55
C VAL A 22 -7.04 4.52 3.73
N GLY A 23 -6.36 4.96 4.79
CA GLY A 23 -6.07 4.17 5.99
C GLY A 23 -4.78 3.35 5.89
N THR A 24 -4.10 3.20 7.04
CA THR A 24 -2.84 2.46 7.16
C THR A 24 -3.01 0.96 6.94
N THR A 25 -4.18 0.39 7.27
CA THR A 25 -4.48 -1.02 6.97
C THR A 25 -4.48 -1.29 5.47
N SER A 26 -5.13 -0.43 4.68
CA SER A 26 -5.15 -0.51 3.22
C SER A 26 -3.75 -0.40 2.63
N LEU A 27 -2.96 0.55 3.14
CA LEU A 27 -1.56 0.74 2.74
C LEU A 27 -0.73 -0.51 3.02
N ARG A 28 -0.80 -1.08 4.24
CA ARG A 28 -0.06 -2.29 4.58
C ARG A 28 -0.47 -3.47 3.70
N ALA A 29 -1.77 -3.64 3.42
CA ALA A 29 -2.25 -4.69 2.53
C ALA A 29 -1.71 -4.56 1.09
N LEU A 30 -1.70 -3.34 0.54
CA LEU A 30 -1.16 -3.07 -0.79
C LEU A 30 0.36 -3.29 -0.86
N GLU A 31 1.11 -2.74 0.09
CA GLU A 31 2.57 -2.86 0.11
C GLU A 31 3.06 -4.29 0.40
N SER A 32 2.25 -5.10 1.08
CA SER A 32 2.56 -6.51 1.33
C SER A 32 2.28 -7.39 0.12
N ALA A 33 1.26 -7.06 -0.67
CA ALA A 33 0.91 -7.76 -1.90
C ALA A 33 1.70 -7.24 -3.12
N ALA A 34 2.57 -6.25 -2.92
CA ALA A 34 3.42 -5.68 -3.95
C ALA A 34 4.62 -6.58 -4.23
N ALA A 35 4.79 -6.99 -5.49
CA ALA A 35 6.02 -7.60 -5.96
C ALA A 35 7.18 -6.59 -5.99
N GLU A 36 8.41 -7.09 -6.06
CA GLU A 36 9.62 -6.23 -6.06
C GLU A 36 9.67 -5.25 -7.24
N ASP A 37 9.03 -5.60 -8.36
CA ASP A 37 8.93 -4.77 -9.57
C ASP A 37 7.82 -3.70 -9.48
N GLY A 38 7.10 -3.63 -8.36
CA GLY A 38 6.00 -2.68 -8.16
C GLY A 38 4.70 -3.08 -8.87
N THR A 39 4.54 -4.35 -9.22
CA THR A 39 3.24 -4.93 -9.62
C THR A 39 2.44 -5.38 -8.39
N LEU A 40 1.11 -5.36 -8.49
CA LEU A 40 0.20 -5.79 -7.44
C LEU A 40 -0.44 -7.12 -7.83
N GLU A 41 -0.24 -8.15 -7.03
CA GLU A 41 -0.85 -9.47 -7.27
C GLU A 41 -2.20 -9.61 -6.56
N ALA A 42 -3.15 -10.23 -7.25
CA ALA A 42 -4.44 -10.58 -6.67
C ALA A 42 -4.27 -11.79 -5.75
N GLY A 43 -4.94 -11.77 -4.59
CA GLY A 43 -4.83 -12.84 -3.62
C GLY A 43 -5.27 -12.43 -2.22
N SER A 44 -5.31 -13.42 -1.33
CA SER A 44 -5.56 -13.26 0.09
C SER A 44 -4.37 -13.78 0.89
N GLY A 45 -4.02 -13.08 1.95
CA GLY A 45 -2.97 -13.50 2.86
C GLY A 45 -2.89 -12.54 4.04
N ASP A 46 -2.17 -12.98 5.06
CA ASP A 46 -1.83 -12.14 6.20
C ASP A 46 -0.58 -11.32 5.92
N THR A 47 -0.36 -10.29 6.72
CA THR A 47 0.85 -9.47 6.62
C THR A 47 1.43 -9.12 7.98
N ASP A 48 2.72 -9.40 8.09
CA ASP A 48 3.58 -8.97 9.20
C ASP A 48 4.42 -7.74 8.82
N ILE A 49 4.09 -7.06 7.72
CA ILE A 49 4.87 -5.90 7.27
C ILE A 49 4.88 -4.82 8.35
N PHE A 50 6.07 -4.35 8.67
CA PHE A 50 6.32 -3.25 9.57
C PHE A 50 7.03 -2.14 8.80
N ILE A 51 6.32 -1.04 8.61
CA ILE A 51 6.77 0.10 7.81
C ILE A 51 7.32 1.14 8.79
N THR A 52 8.53 1.60 8.53
CA THR A 52 9.29 2.56 9.34
C THR A 52 10.01 3.55 8.43
N PRO A 53 10.62 4.62 8.96
CA PRO A 53 11.27 5.61 8.13
C PRO A 53 12.40 4.99 7.32
N GLY A 54 12.42 5.26 6.01
CA GLY A 54 13.34 4.63 5.05
C GLY A 54 12.74 3.48 4.24
N TYR A 55 11.51 3.05 4.56
CA TYR A 55 10.77 2.11 3.70
C TYR A 55 10.47 2.74 2.33
N ALA A 56 10.79 2.00 1.26
CA ALA A 56 10.48 2.40 -0.10
C ALA A 56 9.11 1.83 -0.52
N PHE A 57 8.11 2.71 -0.61
CA PHE A 57 6.77 2.35 -1.08
C PHE A 57 6.82 1.95 -2.55
N ARG A 58 6.19 0.81 -2.88
CA ARG A 58 6.19 0.24 -4.24
C ARG A 58 4.92 0.57 -5.00
N ILE A 59 3.79 0.62 -4.31
CA ILE A 59 2.45 0.78 -4.89
C ILE A 59 1.85 2.13 -4.53
N VAL A 60 1.91 2.52 -3.25
CA VAL A 60 1.20 3.68 -2.72
C VAL A 60 2.00 4.96 -2.89
N ASP A 61 1.42 5.95 -3.57
CA ASP A 61 2.05 7.26 -3.80
C ASP A 61 1.68 8.29 -2.71
N ALA A 62 0.53 8.12 -2.07
CA ALA A 62 0.07 8.99 -1.00
C ALA A 62 -0.83 8.23 0.00
N LEU A 63 -0.83 8.71 1.24
CA LEU A 63 -1.65 8.16 2.32
C LEU A 63 -2.60 9.23 2.87
N ILE A 64 -3.88 8.88 2.96
CA ILE A 64 -4.88 9.60 3.75
C ILE A 64 -5.13 8.77 5.00
N THR A 65 -4.79 9.32 6.17
CA THR A 65 -4.98 8.64 7.46
C THR A 65 -5.23 9.66 8.58
N ASN A 66 -5.60 9.16 9.75
CA ASN A 66 -5.79 9.97 10.95
C ASN A 66 -4.46 10.39 11.59
N PHE A 67 -4.53 11.32 12.54
CA PHE A 67 -3.43 11.53 13.49
C PHE A 67 -3.34 10.35 14.45
N HIS A 68 -2.12 9.85 14.65
CA HIS A 68 -1.86 8.72 15.52
C HIS A 68 -1.22 9.18 16.84
N LEU A 69 -1.35 8.35 17.88
CA LEU A 69 -0.83 8.66 19.20
C LEU A 69 0.71 8.70 19.20
N PRO A 70 1.33 9.56 20.05
CA PRO A 70 2.78 9.56 20.25
C PRO A 70 3.30 8.16 20.60
N LYS A 71 4.41 7.76 19.97
CA LYS A 71 5.06 6.43 20.13
C LYS A 71 4.19 5.23 19.73
N SER A 72 3.13 5.43 18.95
CA SER A 72 2.41 4.31 18.33
C SER A 72 3.16 3.79 17.11
N THR A 73 2.95 2.52 16.79
CA THR A 73 3.50 1.89 15.57
C THR A 73 2.98 2.49 14.28
N LEU A 74 1.89 3.27 14.32
CA LEU A 74 1.34 4.00 13.18
C LEU A 74 1.98 5.38 12.96
N LEU A 75 2.79 5.85 13.92
CA LEU A 75 3.56 7.09 13.81
C LEU A 75 5.00 6.86 13.35
N MET A 76 5.46 5.61 13.38
CA MET A 76 6.78 5.20 12.88
C MET A 76 6.73 4.99 11.38
#